data_AF-A0A7Z9M426-F1
#
_entry.id   AF-A0A7Z9M426-F1
#
_cell.length_a   1.000
_cell.length_b   1.000
_cell.length_c   1.000
_cell.angle_alpha   90.00
_cell.angle_beta   90.00
_cell.angle_gamma   90.00
#
_symmetry.space_group_name_H-M   'P 1'
#
loop_
_entity.id
_entity.type
_entity.pdbx_description
1 polymer ?
#
loop_
_entity_poly.entity_id
_entity_poly.type
_entity_poly.pdbx_seq_one_letter_code
_entity_poly.pdbx_strand_id
1 'polypeptide(L)'
;DGFPIYGHWFIDQSGALVRAESGYETFAQNSRTPIATARYGTPPTPWDIANNPGAFASDFGLEMGRYEEDWFYAGTGNLDECNGAFDINGDYGYYITDKYPFTPPCTFGVRDPSFGKTHPTLPS
;
A
#
# COMPACT_ATOMS: atom_id res chain seq x y z
N ASP A 1 3.56 -14.63 15.19
CA ASP A 1 4.91 -14.77 14.60
C ASP A 1 4.98 -13.86 13.38
N GLY A 2 6.15 -13.34 13.05
CA GLY A 2 6.29 -12.39 11.95
C GLY A 2 7.73 -12.29 11.50
N PHE A 3 7.93 -12.08 10.21
CA PHE A 3 9.25 -11.85 9.63
C PHE A 3 9.70 -10.40 9.84
N PRO A 4 11.01 -10.14 9.93
CA PRO A 4 11.54 -8.79 10.11
C PRO A 4 11.30 -7.92 8.88
N ILE A 5 11.27 -6.59 9.10
CA ILE A 5 11.31 -5.58 8.04
C ILE A 5 12.73 -5.00 8.00
N TYR A 6 13.36 -5.11 6.85
CA TYR A 6 14.69 -4.60 6.54
C TYR A 6 14.60 -3.33 5.67
N GLY A 7 15.76 -2.68 5.47
CA GLY A 7 15.86 -1.48 4.63
C GLY A 7 15.92 -1.79 3.12
N HIS A 8 16.49 -0.85 2.37
CA HIS A 8 16.47 -0.84 0.90
C HIS A 8 17.43 -1.82 0.20
N TRP A 9 18.20 -2.63 0.94
CA TRP A 9 19.27 -3.46 0.37
C TRP A 9 19.36 -4.81 1.09
N PHE A 10 19.73 -5.85 0.34
CA PHE A 10 19.97 -7.20 0.88
C PHE A 10 21.01 -7.96 0.05
N ILE A 11 21.52 -9.05 0.62
CA ILE A 11 22.39 -9.99 -0.10
C ILE A 11 21.49 -11.07 -0.72
N ASP A 12 21.45 -11.13 -2.05
CA ASP A 12 20.64 -12.13 -2.76
C ASP A 12 21.27 -13.53 -2.72
N GLN A 13 20.56 -14.51 -3.27
CA GLN A 13 21.02 -15.91 -3.33
C GLN A 13 22.31 -16.11 -4.13
N SER A 14 22.71 -15.14 -4.97
CA SER A 14 23.98 -15.18 -5.70
C SER A 14 25.15 -14.62 -4.89
N GLY A 15 24.88 -14.03 -3.73
CA GLY A 15 25.87 -13.35 -2.88
C GLY A 15 26.11 -11.89 -3.25
N ALA A 16 25.27 -11.30 -4.11
CA ALA A 16 25.38 -9.91 -4.52
C ALA A 16 24.59 -9.00 -3.57
N LEU A 17 25.16 -7.84 -3.23
CA LEU A 17 24.42 -6.76 -2.59
C LEU A 17 23.52 -6.08 -3.62
N VAL A 18 22.22 -6.27 -3.49
CA VAL A 18 21.21 -5.76 -4.42
C VAL A 18 20.24 -4.82 -3.71
N ARG A 19 19.69 -3.86 -4.46
CA ARG A 19 18.63 -2.98 -3.97
C ARG A 19 17.31 -3.77 -3.95
N ALA A 20 16.49 -3.52 -2.96
CA ALA A 20 15.13 -4.03 -2.83
C ALA A 20 14.22 -3.33 -3.85
N GLU A 21 13.87 -4.03 -4.92
CA GLU A 21 13.03 -3.54 -6.01
C GLU A 21 11.65 -4.17 -5.91
N SER A 22 10.66 -3.33 -5.53
CA SER A 22 9.24 -3.69 -5.56
C SER A 22 8.84 -4.27 -6.92
N GLY A 23 8.04 -5.34 -6.90
CA GLY A 23 7.46 -5.93 -8.10
C GLY A 23 6.14 -5.35 -8.55
N TYR A 24 5.79 -4.20 -7.99
CA TYR A 24 4.59 -3.47 -8.31
C TYR A 24 4.82 -2.41 -9.38
N GLU A 25 3.80 -2.19 -10.18
CA GLU A 25 3.70 -1.08 -11.12
C GLU A 25 2.51 -0.21 -10.77
N THR A 26 2.62 1.05 -11.14
CA THR A 26 1.60 2.07 -10.94
C THR A 26 0.64 2.05 -12.13
N PHE A 27 -0.66 2.14 -11.88
CA PHE A 27 -1.61 2.27 -12.97
C PHE A 27 -1.37 3.58 -13.75
N ALA A 28 -1.05 3.46 -15.04
CA ALA A 28 -0.83 4.61 -15.92
C ALA A 28 -2.11 5.39 -16.27
N GLN A 29 -3.28 4.80 -16.01
CA GLN A 29 -4.61 5.33 -16.32
C GLN A 29 -5.47 5.19 -15.07
N ASN A 30 -6.42 6.10 -14.85
CA ASN A 30 -7.22 6.18 -13.62
C ASN A 30 -6.41 6.48 -12.34
N SER A 31 -5.07 6.65 -12.42
CA SER A 31 -4.34 7.44 -11.43
C SER A 31 -4.96 8.84 -11.43
N ARG A 32 -5.45 9.26 -10.27
CA ARG A 32 -6.27 10.46 -10.13
C ARG A 32 -5.38 11.67 -10.39
N THR A 33 -5.49 12.27 -11.57
CA THR A 33 -4.84 13.56 -11.87
C THR A 33 -5.17 14.54 -10.74
N PRO A 34 -4.18 15.06 -10.00
CA PRO A 34 -4.45 16.00 -8.92
C PRO A 34 -5.21 17.22 -9.47
N ILE A 35 -6.41 17.49 -8.95
CA ILE A 35 -7.13 18.72 -9.29
C ILE A 35 -6.33 19.87 -8.68
N ALA A 36 -5.65 20.65 -9.52
CA ALA A 36 -4.70 21.69 -9.12
C ALA A 36 -5.28 22.74 -8.14
N THR A 37 -6.60 22.86 -8.05
CA THR A 37 -7.32 23.82 -7.20
C THR A 37 -7.95 23.20 -5.95
N ALA A 38 -7.90 21.88 -5.76
CA ALA A 38 -8.53 21.21 -4.63
C ALA A 38 -7.72 21.45 -3.34
N ARG A 39 -8.22 22.33 -2.47
CA ARG A 39 -7.56 22.72 -1.21
C ARG A 39 -7.74 21.70 -0.07
N TYR A 40 -8.68 20.75 -0.17
CA TYR A 40 -9.05 19.82 0.91
C TYR A 40 -9.25 18.36 0.50
N GLY A 41 -9.00 17.50 1.49
CA GLY A 41 -8.42 16.17 1.39
C GLY A 41 -9.29 14.99 1.83
N THR A 42 -10.63 15.04 1.70
CA THR A 42 -11.50 13.83 1.83
C THR A 42 -12.48 13.73 0.66
N PRO A 43 -12.76 12.55 0.05
CA PRO A 43 -13.93 12.40 -0.81
C PRO A 43 -15.19 12.80 -0.05
N PRO A 44 -16.20 13.39 -0.70
CA PRO A 44 -17.43 13.75 -0.01
C PRO A 44 -18.05 12.49 0.59
N THR A 45 -18.41 12.54 1.86
CA THR A 45 -19.22 11.48 2.47
C THR A 45 -20.59 11.42 1.78
N PRO A 46 -21.35 10.31 1.90
CA PRO A 46 -22.73 10.28 1.45
C PRO A 46 -23.59 11.42 2.01
N TRP A 47 -23.27 11.92 3.21
CA TRP A 47 -23.92 13.10 3.79
C TRP A 47 -23.51 14.40 3.07
N ASP A 48 -22.24 14.57 2.71
CA ASP A 48 -21.77 15.76 1.99
C ASP A 48 -22.39 15.86 0.59
N ILE A 49 -22.56 14.72 -0.11
CA ILE A 49 -23.24 14.65 -1.41
C ILE A 49 -24.70 15.08 -1.29
N ALA A 50 -25.40 14.60 -0.25
CA ALA A 50 -26.81 14.90 -0.04
C ALA A 50 -27.06 16.36 0.35
N ASN A 51 -26.13 16.99 1.07
CA ASN A 51 -26.35 18.30 1.70
C ASN A 51 -25.57 19.46 1.07
N ASN A 52 -24.59 19.19 0.21
CA ASN A 52 -23.85 20.24 -0.50
C ASN A 52 -23.35 19.80 -1.89
N PRO A 53 -24.26 19.39 -2.81
CA PRO A 53 -23.88 18.80 -4.10
C PRO A 53 -23.13 19.78 -5.02
N GLY A 54 -23.32 21.09 -4.87
CA GLY A 54 -22.65 22.12 -5.68
C GLY A 54 -21.19 22.40 -5.31
N ALA A 55 -20.74 21.96 -4.12
CA ALA A 55 -19.35 22.11 -3.69
C ALA A 55 -18.41 21.04 -4.28
N PHE A 56 -18.97 20.00 -4.90
CA PHE A 56 -18.23 18.88 -5.46
C PHE A 56 -18.54 18.77 -6.96
N ALA A 57 -18.02 19.73 -7.74
CA ALA A 57 -18.11 19.71 -9.20
C ALA A 57 -17.08 18.73 -9.79
N SER A 58 -17.22 17.44 -9.50
CA SER A 58 -16.43 16.39 -10.12
C SER A 58 -17.16 15.06 -9.96
N ASP A 59 -16.97 14.18 -10.92
CA ASP A 59 -17.08 12.71 -10.85
C ASP A 59 -16.28 12.05 -9.69
N PHE A 60 -15.81 12.84 -8.72
CA PHE A 60 -15.04 12.44 -7.54
C PHE A 60 -15.89 11.65 -6.56
N GLY A 61 -15.89 10.33 -6.71
CA GLY A 61 -16.60 9.43 -5.81
C GLY A 61 -16.33 7.94 -5.99
N LEU A 62 -15.32 7.54 -6.76
CA LEU A 62 -14.99 6.12 -6.94
C LEU A 62 -14.22 5.54 -5.73
N GLU A 63 -14.42 4.25 -5.47
CA GLU A 63 -13.91 3.43 -4.36
C GLU A 63 -12.39 3.49 -4.10
N MET A 64 -11.59 4.06 -4.99
CA MET A 64 -10.12 3.88 -5.01
C MET A 64 -9.28 4.93 -4.23
N GLY A 65 -9.88 5.79 -3.38
CA GLY A 65 -9.11 6.74 -2.54
C GLY A 65 -8.36 7.88 -3.27
N ARG A 66 -7.86 8.91 -2.55
CA ARG A 66 -7.28 10.17 -3.13
C ARG A 66 -5.81 10.07 -3.58
N TYR A 67 -5.05 9.08 -3.13
CA TYR A 67 -3.57 9.13 -3.16
C TYR A 67 -2.98 8.77 -4.54
N GLU A 68 -1.75 9.24 -4.77
CA GLU A 68 -1.22 9.60 -6.10
C GLU A 68 -1.08 8.45 -7.09
N GLU A 69 -0.89 7.20 -6.67
CA GLU A 69 -0.67 6.09 -7.59
C GLU A 69 -1.25 4.79 -7.03
N ASP A 70 -2.43 4.38 -7.50
CA ASP A 70 -2.88 3.00 -7.34
C ASP A 70 -1.85 2.07 -8.00
N TRP A 71 -1.59 0.94 -7.38
CA TRP A 71 -0.57 -0.01 -7.83
C TRP A 71 -1.11 -1.43 -7.91
N PHE A 72 -0.54 -2.23 -8.80
CA PHE A 72 -0.83 -3.66 -8.95
C PHE A 72 0.46 -4.47 -9.01
N TYR A 73 0.41 -5.71 -8.51
CA TYR A 73 1.57 -6.58 -8.56
C TYR A 73 1.80 -7.04 -10.01
N ALA A 74 2.88 -6.56 -10.61
CA ALA A 74 3.26 -6.88 -11.99
C ALA A 74 4.29 -8.01 -12.05
N GLY A 75 4.84 -8.44 -10.91
CA GLY A 75 5.94 -9.40 -10.84
C GLY A 75 7.24 -8.86 -11.44
N THR A 76 7.40 -7.54 -11.44
CA THR A 76 8.67 -6.89 -11.79
C THR A 76 9.64 -6.91 -10.61
N GLY A 77 10.83 -6.32 -10.73
CA GLY A 77 11.75 -6.21 -9.59
C GLY A 77 12.31 -7.56 -9.10
N ASN A 78 12.63 -7.62 -7.80
CA ASN A 78 13.28 -8.78 -7.17
C ASN A 78 12.65 -9.20 -5.84
N LEU A 79 11.46 -8.69 -5.52
CA LEU A 79 10.70 -9.04 -4.34
C LEU A 79 9.37 -9.72 -4.72
N ASP A 80 8.80 -10.47 -3.79
CA ASP A 80 7.45 -11.04 -3.93
C ASP A 80 6.32 -10.00 -3.75
N GLU A 81 5.07 -10.46 -3.81
CA GLU A 81 3.87 -9.63 -3.64
C GLU A 81 3.74 -8.98 -2.25
N CYS A 82 4.49 -9.42 -1.24
CA CYS A 82 4.56 -8.75 0.06
C CYS A 82 5.79 -7.86 0.21
N ASN A 83 6.51 -7.57 -0.87
CA ASN A 83 7.84 -6.95 -0.84
C ASN A 83 8.83 -7.74 0.04
N GLY A 84 8.78 -9.06 0.00
CA GLY A 84 9.73 -9.91 0.70
C GLY A 84 10.61 -10.74 -0.22
N ALA A 85 11.72 -11.21 0.36
CA ALA A 85 12.70 -12.05 -0.31
C ALA A 85 13.47 -12.89 0.72
N PHE A 86 14.03 -14.00 0.24
CA PHE A 86 14.99 -14.79 0.99
C PHE A 86 16.40 -14.23 0.75
N ASP A 87 17.15 -14.03 1.82
CA ASP A 87 18.57 -13.69 1.73
C ASP A 87 19.43 -14.92 1.38
N ILE A 88 20.75 -14.72 1.30
CA ILE A 88 21.72 -15.80 1.07
C ILE A 88 21.70 -16.92 2.11
N ASN A 89 21.23 -16.64 3.34
CA ASN A 89 21.14 -17.64 4.41
C ASN A 89 19.82 -18.42 4.36
N GLY A 90 18.91 -18.07 3.45
CA GLY A 90 17.57 -18.62 3.39
C GLY A 90 16.62 -18.02 4.43
N ASP A 91 16.98 -16.88 5.02
CA ASP A 91 16.12 -16.15 5.93
C ASP A 91 15.17 -15.24 5.15
N TYR A 92 13.86 -15.39 5.38
CA TYR A 92 12.86 -14.54 4.76
C TYR A 92 12.66 -13.26 5.55
N GLY A 93 12.56 -12.13 4.84
CA GLY A 93 12.19 -10.85 5.42
C GLY A 93 11.47 -9.97 4.41
N TYR A 94 10.84 -8.91 4.92
CA TYR A 94 10.26 -7.85 4.10
C TYR A 94 11.24 -6.70 3.94
N TYR A 95 11.13 -5.96 2.84
CA TYR A 95 12.06 -4.88 2.52
C TYR A 95 11.32 -3.58 2.22
N ILE A 96 11.85 -2.47 2.74
CA ILE A 96 11.46 -1.13 2.30
C ILE A 96 12.00 -0.89 0.90
N THR A 97 11.21 -0.26 0.04
CA THR A 97 11.53 -0.03 -1.36
C THR A 97 11.50 1.46 -1.68
N ASP A 98 12.12 1.84 -2.80
CA ASP A 98 12.07 3.22 -3.34
C ASP A 98 10.92 3.42 -4.36
N LYS A 99 10.08 2.41 -4.54
CA LYS A 99 8.95 2.40 -5.48
C LYS A 99 7.70 1.89 -4.79
N TYR A 100 6.53 2.25 -5.30
CA TYR A 100 5.29 1.76 -4.72
C TYR A 100 5.21 0.22 -4.70
N PRO A 101 4.57 -0.36 -3.67
CA PRO A 101 4.38 0.24 -2.36
C PRO A 101 5.73 0.35 -1.61
N PHE A 102 6.01 1.50 -0.99
CA PHE A 102 7.28 1.75 -0.26
C PHE A 102 7.46 0.84 0.97
N THR A 103 6.35 0.45 1.59
CA THR A 103 6.32 -0.47 2.73
C THR A 103 5.62 -1.76 2.33
N PRO A 104 5.96 -2.90 2.96
CA PRO A 104 5.31 -4.19 2.73
C PRO A 104 3.78 -4.10 2.78
N PRO A 105 3.06 -4.46 1.71
CA PRO A 105 1.60 -4.35 1.65
C PRO A 105 0.89 -5.51 2.36
N CYS A 106 1.60 -6.61 2.60
CA CYS A 106 1.09 -7.78 3.31
C CYS A 106 2.15 -8.40 4.21
N THR A 107 1.67 -9.25 5.12
CA THR A 107 2.49 -10.07 6.00
C THR A 107 1.99 -11.50 5.95
N PHE A 108 2.90 -12.45 5.94
CA PHE A 108 2.64 -13.88 6.08
C PHE A 108 2.55 -14.24 7.56
N GLY A 109 1.78 -15.29 7.85
CA GLY A 109 1.57 -15.80 9.20
C GLY A 109 0.12 -15.65 9.67
N VAL A 110 -0.16 -16.25 10.82
CA VAL A 110 -1.48 -16.17 11.46
C VAL A 110 -1.45 -15.03 12.46
N ARG A 111 -2.22 -13.98 12.18
CA ARG A 111 -2.40 -12.87 13.11
C ARG A 111 -3.04 -13.39 14.40
N ASP A 112 -2.49 -12.99 15.55
CA ASP A 112 -3.17 -13.23 16.82
C ASP A 112 -4.55 -12.52 16.80
N PRO A 113 -5.65 -13.20 17.20
CA PRO A 113 -6.99 -12.62 17.17
C PRO A 113 -7.14 -11.29 17.91
N SER A 114 -6.29 -11.01 18.90
CA SER A 114 -6.28 -9.74 19.64
C SER A 114 -5.94 -8.53 18.76
N PHE A 115 -5.25 -8.71 17.64
CA PHE A 115 -4.98 -7.64 16.66
C PHE A 115 -6.13 -7.47 15.66
N GLY A 116 -7.26 -8.15 15.83
CA GLY A 116 -8.48 -7.88 15.09
C GLY A 116 -9.13 -6.57 15.54
N LYS A 117 -9.88 -5.92 14.64
CA LYS A 117 -10.76 -4.81 15.03
C LYS A 117 -11.90 -5.39 15.86
N THR A 118 -11.79 -5.35 17.18
CA THR A 118 -12.96 -5.52 18.05
C THR A 118 -13.77 -4.23 17.94
N HIS A 119 -15.00 -4.34 17.44
CA HIS A 119 -15.90 -3.20 17.48
C HIS A 119 -16.07 -2.77 18.95
N PRO A 120 -15.95 -1.47 19.27
CA PRO A 120 -16.33 -0.98 20.58
C PRO A 120 -17.78 -1.41 20.84
N THR A 121 -18.00 -2.25 21.84
CA THR A 121 -19.36 -2.55 22.29
C THR A 121 -19.87 -1.34 23.06
N LEU A 122 -21.01 -0.79 22.64
CA LEU A 122 -21.65 0.29 23.39
C LEU A 122 -21.99 -0.23 24.80
N PRO A 123 -21.68 0.54 25.87
CA PRO A 123 -22.13 0.17 27.20
C PRO A 123 -23.66 0.12 27.26
N SER A 124 -24.18 -0.87 27.98
CA SER A 124 -25.60 -1.10 28.25
C SER A 124 -26.22 0.01 29.10
#